data_AF-A0A974U4Y5-F1
#
_entry.id   AF-A0A974U4Y5-F1
#
_cell.length_a   1.000
_cell.length_b   1.000
_cell.length_c   1.000
_cell.angle_alpha   90.00
_cell.angle_beta   90.00
_cell.angle_gamma   90.00
#
_symmetry.space_group_name_H-M   'P 1'
#
loop_
_entity.id
_entity.type
_entity.pdbx_description
1 polymer ?
#
loop_
_entity_poly.entity_id
_entity_poly.type
_entity_poly.pdbx_seq_one_letter_code
_entity_poly.pdbx_strand_id
1 'polypeptide(L)' 'MDIIDKALEFEKQKLNSLSTSDRVIIVREAKSLILGLNEIYKEKKDKEIMDIMKRLTAIKVKVEKRLKGRPLTA' A
#
# COMPACT_ATOMS: atom_id res chain seq x y z
N MET A 1 9.12 5.06 -15.29
CA MET A 1 9.31 5.10 -13.82
C MET A 1 9.13 3.69 -13.31
N ASP A 2 10.17 3.15 -12.70
CA ASP A 2 10.20 1.79 -12.21
C ASP A 2 9.14 1.59 -11.12
N ILE A 3 8.53 0.42 -11.04
CA ILE A 3 7.47 0.12 -10.04
C ILE A 3 8.06 0.24 -8.62
N ILE A 4 9.33 -0.10 -8.47
CA ILE A 4 10.08 0.00 -7.22
C ILE A 4 10.21 1.47 -6.78
N ASP A 5 10.56 2.38 -7.69
CA ASP A 5 10.69 3.80 -7.37
C ASP A 5 9.36 4.39 -6.91
N LYS A 6 8.26 4.07 -7.61
CA LYS A 6 6.91 4.51 -7.22
C LYS A 6 6.51 3.98 -5.85
N ALA A 7 6.87 2.73 -5.54
CA ALA A 7 6.63 2.15 -4.23
C ALA A 7 7.39 2.88 -3.11
N LEU A 8 8.65 3.27 -3.37
CA LEU A 8 9.46 4.04 -2.43
C LEU A 8 8.97 5.48 -2.26
N GLU A 9 8.48 6.11 -3.32
CA GLU A 9 7.83 7.42 -3.24
C GLU A 9 6.53 7.36 -2.43
N PHE A 10 5.71 6.32 -2.65
CA PHE A 10 4.48 6.11 -1.90
C PHE A 10 4.73 5.96 -0.40
N GLU A 11 5.80 5.26 0.01
CA GLU A 11 6.19 5.16 1.43
C GLU A 11 6.52 6.51 2.06
N LYS A 12 7.06 7.45 1.28
CA LYS A 12 7.43 8.79 1.77
C LYS A 12 6.23 9.74 1.86
N GLN A 13 5.08 9.39 1.29
CA GLN A 13 3.89 10.25 1.34
C GLN A 13 3.37 10.43 2.77
N LYS A 14 3.04 11.67 3.12
CA LYS A 14 2.45 12.00 4.43
C LYS A 14 0.98 11.61 4.45
N LEU A 15 0.64 10.59 5.24
CA LEU A 15 -0.72 10.06 5.39
C LEU A 15 -1.52 10.71 6.53
N ASN A 16 -1.38 12.03 6.69
CA ASN A 16 -2.04 12.80 7.75
C ASN A 16 -3.29 13.49 7.20
N SER A 17 -4.34 13.63 8.02
CA SER A 17 -5.56 14.38 7.69
C SER A 17 -6.28 13.97 6.39
N LEU A 18 -6.27 12.67 6.06
CA LEU A 18 -6.88 12.13 4.84
C LEU A 18 -8.42 12.13 4.91
N SER A 19 -9.08 12.60 3.84
CA SER A 19 -10.52 12.43 3.63
C SER A 19 -10.86 10.97 3.30
N THR A 20 -12.16 10.62 3.27
CA THR A 20 -12.62 9.29 2.86
C THR A 20 -12.21 8.97 1.42
N SER A 21 -12.32 9.94 0.50
CA SER A 21 -11.91 9.78 -0.90
C SER A 21 -10.40 9.53 -1.02
N ASP A 22 -9.58 10.30 -0.28
CA ASP A 22 -8.13 10.11 -0.28
C ASP A 22 -7.74 8.72 0.20
N ARG A 23 -8.40 8.24 1.27
CA ARG A 23 -8.18 6.88 1.78
C ARG A 23 -8.48 5.82 0.71
N VAL A 24 -9.56 5.97 -0.06
CA VAL A 24 -9.89 5.03 -1.15
C VAL A 24 -8.82 5.03 -2.23
N ILE A 25 -8.34 6.21 -2.64
CA ILE A 25 -7.29 6.35 -3.65
C ILE A 25 -6.00 5.68 -3.16
N ILE A 26 -5.56 5.99 -1.95
CA ILE A 26 -4.35 5.43 -1.33
C ILE A 26 -4.42 3.90 -1.22
N VAL A 27 -5.57 3.34 -0.83
CA VAL A 27 -5.74 1.88 -0.74
C VAL A 27 -5.64 1.22 -2.12
N ARG A 28 -6.25 1.83 -3.15
CA ARG A 28 -6.18 1.34 -4.53
C ARG A 28 -4.76 1.40 -5.08
N GLU A 29 -4.08 2.52 -4.85
CA GLU A 29 -2.69 2.73 -5.28
C GLU A 29 -1.74 1.74 -4.60
N ALA A 30 -1.81 1.60 -3.27
CA ALA A 30 -1.03 0.60 -2.54
C ALA A 30 -1.27 -0.82 -3.09
N LYS A 31 -2.52 -1.19 -3.36
CA LYS A 31 -2.84 -2.50 -3.94
C LYS A 31 -2.22 -2.68 -5.33
N SER A 32 -2.27 -1.64 -6.18
CA SER A 32 -1.69 -1.69 -7.52
C SER A 32 -0.16 -1.85 -7.46
N LEU A 33 0.51 -1.12 -6.57
CA LEU A 33 1.96 -1.22 -6.35
C LEU A 33 2.36 -2.61 -5.84
N ILE A 34 1.62 -3.17 -4.86
CA ILE A 34 1.89 -4.52 -4.34
C ILE A 34 1.77 -5.58 -5.44
N LEU A 35 0.73 -5.51 -6.28
CA LEU A 35 0.55 -6.45 -7.39
C LEU A 35 1.66 -6.30 -8.44
N GLY A 36 2.07 -5.07 -8.76
CA GLY A 36 3.19 -4.82 -9.66
C GLY A 36 4.51 -5.38 -9.13
N LEU A 37 4.82 -5.15 -7.84
CA LEU A 37 6.00 -5.69 -7.18
C LEU A 37 5.98 -7.22 -7.13
N ASN A 38 4.80 -7.83 -7.00
CA ASN A 38 4.66 -9.29 -6.99
C ASN A 38 5.09 -9.93 -8.33
N GLU A 39 4.82 -9.28 -9.46
CA GLU A 39 5.29 -9.79 -10.76
C GLU A 39 6.82 -9.77 -10.84
N ILE A 40 7.46 -8.68 -10.38
CA ILE A 40 8.93 -8.59 -10.34
C ILE A 40 9.51 -9.61 -9.35
N TYR A 41 8.85 -9.81 -8.20
CA TYR A 41 9.27 -10.79 -7.20
C TYR A 41 9.23 -12.23 -7.74
N LYS A 42 8.24 -12.59 -8.57
CA LYS A 42 8.18 -13.94 -9.16
C LYS A 42 9.41 -14.27 -10.00
N GLU A 43 9.95 -13.29 -10.71
CA GLU A 43 11.13 -13.46 -11.56
C GLU A 43 12.43 -13.42 -10.76
N LYS A 44 12.62 -12.39 -9.93
CA LYS A 44 13.89 -12.15 -9.22
C LYS A 44 14.00 -12.86 -7.87
N LYS A 45 12.88 -13.15 -7.21
CA LYS A 45 12.77 -13.68 -5.83
C LYS A 45 13.61 -12.91 -4.80
N ASP A 46 13.70 -11.60 -4.99
CA ASP A 46 14.50 -10.73 -4.16
C ASP A 46 13.82 -10.44 -2.81
N LYS A 47 14.58 -10.55 -1.72
CA LYS A 47 14.09 -10.23 -0.37
C LYS A 47 13.73 -8.76 -0.23
N GLU A 48 14.44 -7.85 -0.91
CA GLU A 48 14.17 -6.41 -0.81
C GLU A 48 12.78 -6.06 -1.34
N ILE A 49 12.37 -6.67 -2.46
CA ILE A 49 11.03 -6.48 -3.04
C ILE A 49 9.96 -6.95 -2.08
N MET A 50 10.18 -8.11 -1.44
CA MET A 50 9.25 -8.62 -0.44
C MET A 50 9.13 -7.70 0.78
N ASP A 51 10.22 -7.08 1.23
CA ASP A 51 10.18 -6.15 2.35
C ASP A 51 9.44 -4.85 1.99
N ILE A 52 9.60 -4.33 0.76
CA ILE A 52 8.79 -3.22 0.25
C ILE A 52 7.29 -3.60 0.23
N MET A 53 6.95 -4.79 -0.27
CA MET A 53 5.56 -5.27 -0.29
C MET A 53 4.96 -5.36 1.12
N LYS A 54 5.72 -5.85 2.11
CA LYS A 54 5.26 -5.92 3.52
C LYS A 54 4.98 -4.52 4.08
N ARG A 55 5.86 -3.55 3.84
CA ARG A 55 5.68 -2.16 4.29
C ARG A 55 4.46 -1.51 3.65
N LEU A 56 4.28 -1.63 2.34
CA LEU A 56 3.08 -1.18 1.62
C LEU A 56 1.81 -1.85 2.16
N THR A 57 1.86 -3.15 2.45
CA THR A 57 0.72 -3.90 3.00
C THR A 57 0.32 -3.38 4.38
N ALA A 58 1.29 -3.08 5.25
CA ALA A 58 1.02 -2.50 6.56
C ALA A 58 0.34 -1.13 6.45
N ILE A 59 0.80 -0.29 5.51
CA ILE A 59 0.18 1.01 5.22
C ILE A 59 -1.26 0.81 4.73
N LYS A 60 -1.46 -0.04 3.72
CA LYS A 60 -2.79 -0.34 3.15
C LYS A 60 -3.77 -0.79 4.23
N VAL A 61 -3.39 -1.76 5.07
CA VAL A 61 -4.25 -2.29 6.15
C VAL A 61 -4.60 -1.19 7.17
N LYS A 62 -3.64 -0.32 7.53
CA LYS A 62 -3.89 0.79 8.44
C LYS A 62 -4.93 1.77 7.88
N VAL A 63 -4.86 2.07 6.59
CA VAL A 63 -5.82 2.95 5.91
C VAL A 63 -7.19 2.27 5.74
N GLU A 64 -7.23 0.99 5.36
CA GLU A 64 -8.47 0.21 5.24
C GLU A 64 -9.23 0.11 6.57
N LYS A 65 -8.53 -0.11 7.70
CA LYS A 65 -9.15 -0.11 9.03
C LYS A 65 -9.82 1.22 9.36
N ARG A 66 -9.19 2.34 8.97
CA ARG A 66 -9.77 3.69 9.15
C ARG A 66 -10.93 3.97 8.20
N LEU A 67 -10.92 3.37 7.01
CA LEU A 67 -11.99 3.49 6.03
C LEU A 67 -13.23 2.70 6.44
N LYS A 68 -13.06 1.46 6.92
CA LYS A 68 -14.16 0.56 7.32
C LYS A 68 -14.82 0.97 8.65
N GLY A 69 -14.20 1.87 9.42
CA GLY A 69 -14.68 2.28 10.74
C GLY A 69 -14.57 1.15 11.77
N ARG A 70 -15.08 1.39 12.99
CA ARG A 70 -15.31 0.27 13.94
C ARG A 70 -16.50 -0.54 13.44
N PRO A 71 -16.47 -1.88 13.51
CA PRO A 71 -17.67 -2.66 13.25
C PRO A 71 -18.78 -2.15 14.18
N LEU A 72 -19.94 -1.85 13.59
CA LEU A 72 -21.17 -1.63 14.33
C LEU A 72 -21.60 -2.99 14.89
N THR A 73 -21.03 -3.40 16.03
CA THR A 73 -21.57 -4.52 16.79
C THR A 73 -22.93 -4.11 17.33
N ALA A 74 -23.98 -4.77 16.85
CA ALA A 74 -25.32 -4.79 17.46
C ALA A 74 -25.33 -5.67 18.71
#